data_AF-A0A2V6NZT1-F1
#
_entry.id   AF-A0A2V6NZT1-F1
#
_cell.length_a   1.000
_cell.length_b   1.000
_cell.length_c   1.000
_cell.angle_alpha   90.00
_cell.angle_beta   90.00
_cell.angle_gamma   90.00
#
_symmetry.space_group_name_H-M   'P 1'
#
loop_
_entity.id
_entity.type
_entity.pdbx_description
1 polymer ?
#
loop_
_entity_poly.entity_id
_entity_poly.type
_entity_poly.pdbx_seq_one_letter_code
_entity_poly.pdbx_strand_id
1 'polypeptide(L)'
;MKVLRGLAFFLACTAYATEPDDFLDQLDTALTIAAFHDNLRLRLSGTIDLEAYHLQQPAPGLIDSRIDNLFNPRLTLFLDAQMGSHIYFFAQSRLDRGFDPTDHGAQVRLDEYALRITPWKDGRFTLQVGKFATVVGNFIPRHLSWDNPFVNAPLVYENIIAISDKAAPASPQDFVRSFEPNAKYEFNPVIWGPSYASGISVSGRLGRFDYAAEMKNSALSSRPESWNATETDFDHPSFNARLGFRPNQIWNFGFSASDGAYFRP
;
A
#
# COMPACT_ATOMS: atom_id res chain seq x y z
N MET A 1 -26.16 -2.84 31.10
CA MET A 1 -27.04 -2.06 30.17
C MET A 1 -27.34 -0.61 30.59
N LYS A 2 -27.06 -0.15 31.82
CA LYS A 2 -27.23 1.28 32.20
C LYS A 2 -25.99 2.15 31.94
N VAL A 3 -24.80 1.56 31.81
CA VAL A 3 -23.54 2.29 31.58
C VAL A 3 -23.36 2.69 30.11
N LEU A 4 -23.89 1.91 29.15
CA LEU A 4 -23.80 2.22 27.71
C LEU A 4 -24.57 3.48 27.28
N ARG A 5 -25.63 3.85 28.00
CA ARG A 5 -26.42 5.06 27.68
C ARG A 5 -25.71 6.35 28.12
N GLY A 6 -24.80 6.28 29.10
CA GLY A 6 -24.03 7.43 29.57
C GLY A 6 -22.90 7.82 28.60
N LEU A 7 -22.25 6.84 27.97
CA LEU A 7 -21.20 7.10 26.98
C LEU A 7 -21.75 7.72 25.68
N ALA A 8 -22.95 7.30 25.24
CA ALA A 8 -23.60 7.90 24.08
C ALA A 8 -23.99 9.37 24.31
N PHE A 9 -24.25 9.77 25.56
CA PHE A 9 -24.55 11.17 25.90
C PHE A 9 -23.31 12.05 25.99
N PHE A 10 -22.16 11.50 26.39
CA PHE A 10 -20.90 12.25 26.44
C PHE A 10 -20.28 12.52 25.06
N LEU A 11 -20.50 11.63 24.08
CA LEU A 11 -20.10 11.86 22.68
C LEU A 11 -21.05 12.80 21.92
N ALA A 12 -22.29 12.97 22.39
CA ALA A 12 -23.27 13.86 21.74
C ALA A 12 -23.23 15.31 22.26
N CYS A 13 -22.59 15.58 23.41
CA CYS A 13 -22.67 16.89 24.08
C CYS A 13 -21.40 17.76 23.97
N THR A 14 -20.38 17.35 23.20
CA THR A 14 -19.22 18.19 22.87
C THR A 14 -19.24 18.73 21.44
N ALA A 15 -20.29 18.44 20.66
CA ALA A 15 -20.57 19.13 19.39
C ALA A 15 -21.16 20.53 19.64
N TYR A 16 -20.47 21.33 20.45
CA TYR A 16 -20.72 22.76 20.52
C TYR A 16 -20.07 23.41 19.29
N ALA A 17 -20.89 23.69 18.28
CA ALA A 17 -20.80 24.85 17.37
C ALA A 17 -19.40 25.22 16.82
N THR A 18 -18.62 24.22 16.42
CA THR A 18 -17.65 24.36 15.34
C THR A 18 -18.14 23.40 14.28
N GLU A 19 -18.46 23.88 13.08
CA GLU A 19 -18.78 22.99 11.97
C GLU A 19 -17.53 22.12 11.77
N PRO A 20 -17.62 20.79 11.96
CA PRO A 20 -16.44 19.92 11.80
C PRO A 20 -15.80 20.11 10.43
N ASP A 21 -16.62 20.43 9.43
CA ASP A 21 -16.22 20.78 8.08
C ASP A 21 -15.35 22.05 8.06
N ASP A 22 -15.77 23.14 8.72
CA ASP A 22 -14.97 24.36 8.84
C ASP A 22 -13.60 24.10 9.50
N PHE A 23 -13.55 23.24 10.52
CA PHE A 23 -12.29 22.87 11.17
C PHE A 23 -11.38 22.06 10.24
N LEU A 24 -11.92 21.05 9.56
CA LEU A 24 -11.15 20.23 8.63
C LEU A 24 -10.68 21.03 7.41
N ASP A 25 -11.49 21.95 6.90
CA ASP A 25 -11.14 22.85 5.81
C ASP A 25 -10.04 23.85 6.23
N GLN A 26 -10.14 24.39 7.44
CA GLN A 26 -9.07 25.23 8.02
C GLN A 26 -7.79 24.44 8.21
N LEU A 27 -7.87 23.18 8.65
CA LEU A 27 -6.72 22.31 8.80
C LEU A 27 -6.08 21.99 7.44
N ASP A 28 -6.86 21.62 6.42
CA ASP A 28 -6.34 21.36 5.06
C ASP A 28 -5.67 22.61 4.47
N THR A 29 -6.28 23.79 4.70
CA THR A 29 -5.70 25.07 4.30
C THR A 29 -4.39 25.35 5.03
N ALA A 30 -4.34 25.14 6.35
CA ALA A 30 -3.13 25.35 7.17
C ALA A 30 -2.01 24.37 6.83
N LEU A 31 -2.36 23.17 6.36
CA LEU A 31 -1.42 22.13 5.92
C LEU A 31 -1.07 22.21 4.43
N THR A 32 -1.56 23.23 3.73
CA THR A 32 -1.23 23.52 2.33
C THR A 32 -0.42 24.80 2.22
N ILE A 33 0.76 24.71 1.59
CA ILE A 33 1.61 25.85 1.28
C ILE A 33 1.67 25.97 -0.24
N ALA A 34 1.40 27.16 -0.76
CA ALA A 34 1.56 27.48 -2.17
C ALA A 34 2.42 28.73 -2.35
N ALA A 35 3.31 28.71 -3.34
CA ALA A 35 4.24 29.80 -3.63
C ALA A 35 4.42 29.98 -5.14
N PHE A 36 4.94 31.15 -5.53
CA PHE A 36 5.26 31.50 -6.93
C PHE A 36 4.08 31.36 -7.89
N HIS A 37 2.90 31.90 -7.52
CA HIS A 37 1.66 31.77 -8.31
C HIS A 37 1.28 30.30 -8.54
N ASP A 38 1.25 29.51 -7.46
CA ASP A 38 0.95 28.06 -7.46
C ASP A 38 1.91 27.19 -8.28
N ASN A 39 3.06 27.73 -8.69
CA ASN A 39 4.09 26.94 -9.36
C ASN A 39 4.86 26.04 -8.38
N LEU A 40 4.75 26.29 -7.07
CA LEU A 40 5.17 25.35 -6.03
C LEU A 40 3.99 25.14 -5.07
N ARG A 41 3.60 23.89 -4.86
CA ARG A 41 2.58 23.49 -3.89
C ARG A 41 3.10 22.37 -3.02
N LEU A 42 2.91 22.50 -1.71
CA LEU A 42 3.19 21.47 -0.71
C LEU A 42 1.89 21.22 0.07
N ARG A 43 1.51 19.97 0.29
CA ARG A 43 0.34 19.62 1.09
C ARG A 43 0.68 18.44 2.01
N LEU A 44 0.30 18.57 3.27
CA LEU A 44 0.29 17.47 4.23
C LEU A 44 -1.16 17.06 4.48
N SER A 45 -1.48 15.79 4.31
CA SER A 45 -2.81 15.23 4.61
C SER A 45 -2.67 13.88 5.30
N GLY A 46 -3.77 13.29 5.76
CA GLY A 46 -3.71 11.99 6.39
C GLY A 46 -5.07 11.36 6.69
N THR A 47 -5.02 10.11 7.12
CA THR A 47 -6.18 9.32 7.56
C THR A 47 -5.89 8.69 8.92
N ILE A 48 -6.95 8.51 9.72
CA ILE A 48 -6.91 7.72 10.95
C ILE A 48 -7.90 6.57 10.78
N ASP A 49 -7.39 5.34 10.79
CA ASP A 49 -8.15 4.11 10.71
C ASP A 49 -8.19 3.44 12.08
N LEU A 50 -9.39 3.05 12.54
CA LEU A 50 -9.60 2.35 13.81
C LEU A 50 -10.23 0.98 13.54
N GLU A 51 -9.41 -0.05 13.49
CA GLU A 51 -9.84 -1.41 13.16
C GLU A 51 -9.88 -2.29 14.43
N ALA A 52 -10.96 -3.04 14.61
CA ALA A 52 -11.10 -4.04 15.66
C ALA A 52 -11.50 -5.38 15.05
N TYR A 53 -10.70 -6.41 15.29
CA TYR A 53 -10.87 -7.75 14.76
C TYR A 53 -11.27 -8.72 15.87
N HIS A 54 -12.20 -9.62 15.53
CA HIS A 54 -12.43 -10.88 16.26
C HIS A 54 -12.05 -12.02 15.32
N LEU A 55 -10.98 -12.75 15.66
CA LEU A 55 -10.28 -13.67 14.78
C LEU A 55 -10.49 -15.10 15.27
N GLN A 56 -10.88 -15.99 14.35
CA GLN A 56 -10.70 -17.42 14.55
C GLN A 56 -9.25 -17.76 14.21
N GLN A 57 -8.59 -18.58 15.04
CA GLN A 57 -7.22 -19.01 14.78
C GLN A 57 -7.17 -20.19 13.80
N PRO A 58 -6.20 -20.21 12.87
CA PRO A 58 -5.23 -19.14 12.60
C PRO A 58 -5.91 -17.92 11.93
N ALA A 59 -5.45 -16.72 12.27
CA ALA A 59 -5.97 -15.48 11.70
C ALA A 59 -5.96 -15.51 10.14
N PRO A 60 -6.99 -14.96 9.46
CA PRO A 60 -7.10 -15.00 8.01
C PRO A 60 -6.08 -14.08 7.31
N GLY A 61 -5.80 -14.33 6.03
CA GLY A 61 -4.90 -13.52 5.20
C GLY A 61 -3.53 -13.36 5.83
N LEU A 62 -2.95 -12.15 5.72
CA LEU A 62 -1.63 -11.83 6.29
C LEU A 62 -1.68 -11.30 7.74
N ILE A 63 -2.84 -11.25 8.41
CA ILE A 63 -2.96 -10.73 9.79
C ILE A 63 -2.13 -11.57 10.77
N ASP A 64 -0.96 -11.13 11.19
CA ASP A 64 -0.04 -11.90 12.03
C ASP A 64 -0.34 -11.71 13.53
N SER A 65 -1.31 -12.45 14.04
CA SER A 65 -1.77 -12.36 15.43
C SER A 65 -2.00 -13.74 16.02
N ARG A 66 -1.55 -13.94 17.27
CA ARG A 66 -1.82 -15.17 18.05
C ARG A 66 -3.00 -15.01 19.02
N ILE A 67 -3.58 -13.81 19.08
CA ILE A 67 -4.72 -13.48 19.92
C ILE A 67 -6.01 -13.38 19.10
N ASP A 68 -7.13 -13.70 19.74
CA ASP A 68 -8.45 -13.74 19.11
C ASP A 68 -9.07 -12.35 18.95
N ASN A 69 -8.58 -11.34 19.66
CA ASN A 69 -9.09 -9.98 19.56
C ASN A 69 -7.94 -9.01 19.33
N LEU A 70 -7.93 -8.35 18.18
CA LEU A 70 -6.87 -7.43 17.80
C LEU A 70 -7.45 -6.04 17.55
N PHE A 71 -6.88 -5.02 18.20
CA PHE A 71 -7.15 -3.62 17.90
C PHE A 71 -5.96 -3.04 17.13
N ASN A 72 -6.19 -2.56 15.91
CA ASN A 72 -5.18 -2.07 14.99
C ASN A 72 -5.45 -0.61 14.59
N PRO A 73 -5.06 0.37 15.43
CA PRO A 73 -5.13 1.77 15.04
C PRO A 73 -4.01 2.09 14.04
N ARG A 74 -4.33 2.87 13.01
CA ARG A 74 -3.38 3.32 12.00
C ARG A 74 -3.55 4.81 11.74
N LEU A 75 -2.44 5.55 11.81
CA LEU A 75 -2.33 6.90 11.29
C LEU A 75 -1.51 6.84 10.01
N THR A 76 -2.08 7.29 8.88
CA THR A 76 -1.37 7.43 7.61
C THR A 76 -1.22 8.91 7.29
N LEU A 77 -0.01 9.36 6.97
CA LEU A 77 0.29 10.74 6.57
C LEU A 77 0.85 10.75 5.15
N PHE A 78 0.39 11.70 4.35
CA PHE A 78 0.77 11.92 2.96
C PHE A 78 1.38 13.31 2.81
N LEU A 79 2.58 13.38 2.26
CA LEU A 79 3.23 14.62 1.87
C LEU A 79 3.26 14.70 0.35
N ASP A 80 2.55 15.65 -0.22
CA ASP A 80 2.50 15.93 -1.65
C ASP A 80 3.26 17.22 -1.95
N ALA A 81 4.24 17.17 -2.84
CA ALA A 81 4.96 18.35 -3.32
C ALA A 81 4.91 18.41 -4.84
N GLN A 82 4.34 19.47 -5.40
CA GLN A 82 4.23 19.70 -6.83
C GLN A 82 5.02 20.95 -7.22
N MET A 83 5.86 20.83 -8.24
CA MET A 83 6.58 21.93 -8.86
C MET A 83 6.22 22.04 -10.33
N GLY A 84 5.42 23.07 -10.64
CA GLY A 84 4.82 23.33 -11.94
C GLY A 84 3.92 22.18 -12.39
N SER A 85 3.96 21.87 -13.69
CA SER A 85 3.17 20.80 -14.29
C SER A 85 3.94 19.50 -14.55
N HIS A 86 5.23 19.46 -14.19
CA HIS A 86 6.12 18.39 -14.61
C HIS A 86 6.72 17.58 -13.46
N ILE A 87 6.89 18.17 -12.29
CA ILE A 87 7.58 17.50 -11.17
C ILE A 87 6.60 17.35 -10.01
N TYR A 88 6.52 16.13 -9.50
CA TYR A 88 5.71 15.79 -8.35
C TYR A 88 6.49 14.83 -7.47
N PHE A 89 6.51 15.08 -6.17
CA PHE A 89 7.06 14.20 -5.17
C PHE A 89 5.93 13.82 -4.22
N PHE A 90 5.88 12.56 -3.83
CA PHE A 90 4.99 12.09 -2.79
C PHE A 90 5.75 11.28 -1.76
N ALA A 91 5.32 11.33 -0.51
CA ALA A 91 5.75 10.43 0.54
C ALA A 91 4.56 10.00 1.41
N GLN A 92 4.57 8.75 1.84
CA GLN A 92 3.58 8.16 2.74
C GLN A 92 4.28 7.57 3.95
N SER A 93 3.94 8.07 5.14
CA SER A 93 4.38 7.48 6.41
C SER A 93 3.21 6.94 7.20
N ARG A 94 3.43 5.88 7.98
CA ARG A 94 2.42 5.23 8.81
C ARG A 94 2.92 5.05 10.23
N LEU A 95 2.02 5.25 11.19
CA LEU A 95 2.16 4.82 12.58
C LEU A 95 1.05 3.80 12.84
N ASP A 96 1.43 2.52 12.90
CA ASP A 96 0.52 1.40 13.05
C ASP A 96 1.20 0.21 13.73
N ARG A 97 0.51 -0.94 13.86
CA ARG A 97 1.11 -2.15 14.42
C ARG A 97 1.97 -2.92 13.42
N GLY A 98 2.01 -2.52 12.16
CA GLY A 98 2.75 -3.19 11.11
C GLY A 98 2.13 -3.00 9.74
N PHE A 99 2.89 -3.42 8.71
CA PHE A 99 2.37 -3.49 7.35
C PHE A 99 1.16 -4.40 7.32
N ASP A 100 1.39 -5.64 7.74
CA ASP A 100 0.35 -6.60 8.05
C ASP A 100 -0.11 -6.39 9.51
N PRO A 101 -1.42 -6.33 9.82
CA PRO A 101 -1.90 -6.15 11.19
C PRO A 101 -1.38 -7.24 12.12
N THR A 102 -0.80 -6.86 13.27
CA THR A 102 -0.17 -7.81 14.20
C THR A 102 -0.42 -7.46 15.67
N ASP A 103 -0.34 -8.47 16.54
CA ASP A 103 -0.38 -8.30 18.00
C ASP A 103 0.92 -7.73 18.61
N HIS A 104 1.91 -7.41 17.78
CA HIS A 104 3.15 -6.74 18.17
C HIS A 104 2.97 -5.24 18.44
N GLY A 105 4.02 -4.56 18.90
CA GLY A 105 3.98 -3.13 19.25
C GLY A 105 3.77 -2.20 18.04
N ALA A 106 3.45 -0.93 18.33
CA ALA A 106 3.35 0.09 17.29
C ALA A 106 4.74 0.44 16.71
N GLN A 107 4.76 0.79 15.43
CA GLN A 107 5.96 1.16 14.68
C GLN A 107 5.67 2.33 13.73
N VAL A 108 6.71 3.11 13.45
CA VAL A 108 6.68 4.17 12.44
C VAL A 108 7.35 3.65 11.17
N ARG A 109 6.67 3.77 10.03
CA ARG A 109 7.13 3.25 8.74
C ARG A 109 7.06 4.34 7.68
N LEU A 110 8.09 4.44 6.84
CA LEU A 110 8.06 5.23 5.61
C LEU A 110 7.76 4.27 4.44
N ASP A 111 6.49 4.12 4.13
CA ASP A 111 6.00 3.09 3.22
C ASP A 111 6.23 3.46 1.76
N GLU A 112 6.03 4.72 1.40
CA GLU A 112 6.30 5.20 0.06
C GLU A 112 7.03 6.53 0.08
N TYR A 113 7.89 6.72 -0.90
CA TYR A 113 8.48 7.99 -1.27
C TYR A 113 8.93 7.90 -2.72
N ALA A 114 8.44 8.77 -3.60
CA ALA A 114 8.89 8.76 -4.99
C ALA A 114 8.89 10.15 -5.60
N LEU A 115 9.88 10.37 -6.47
CA LEU A 115 9.92 11.50 -7.39
C LEU A 115 9.33 11.08 -8.72
N ARG A 116 8.39 11.87 -9.24
CA ARG A 116 7.72 11.70 -10.51
C ARG A 116 8.01 12.89 -11.42
N ILE A 117 8.40 12.57 -12.66
CA ILE A 117 8.67 13.54 -13.72
C ILE A 117 7.79 13.22 -14.92
N THR A 118 6.91 14.15 -15.29
CA THR A 118 5.98 14.04 -16.41
C THR A 118 6.30 15.17 -17.40
N PRO A 119 7.15 14.94 -18.43
CA PRO A 119 7.63 16.01 -19.29
C PRO A 119 6.57 16.67 -20.18
N TRP A 120 5.47 15.97 -20.46
CA TRP A 120 4.38 16.48 -21.28
C TRP A 120 3.08 16.55 -20.49
N LYS A 121 2.37 17.67 -20.64
CA LYS A 121 1.08 17.92 -19.97
C LYS A 121 -0.02 16.92 -20.33
N ASP A 122 0.11 16.22 -21.44
CA ASP A 122 -0.83 15.17 -21.86
C ASP A 122 -0.63 13.85 -21.11
N GLY A 123 0.39 13.74 -20.25
CA GLY A 123 0.62 12.56 -19.40
C GLY A 123 0.98 11.30 -20.19
N ARG A 124 1.43 11.45 -21.45
CA ARG A 124 1.78 10.31 -22.30
C ARG A 124 3.03 9.56 -21.86
N PHE A 125 3.84 10.19 -21.02
CA PHE A 125 5.04 9.63 -20.43
C PHE A 125 5.31 10.25 -19.06
N THR A 126 5.62 9.39 -18.11
CA THR A 126 5.95 9.71 -16.74
C THR A 126 7.06 8.77 -16.28
N LEU A 127 8.14 9.31 -15.74
CA LEU A 127 9.19 8.58 -15.03
C LEU A 127 8.95 8.71 -13.52
N GLN A 128 9.08 7.63 -12.76
CA GLN A 128 9.01 7.66 -11.31
C GLN A 128 10.15 6.85 -10.69
N VAL A 129 10.79 7.39 -9.65
CA VAL A 129 11.93 6.77 -8.96
C VAL A 129 11.72 6.85 -7.44
N GLY A 130 11.97 5.77 -6.73
CA GLY A 130 11.88 5.72 -5.27
C GLY A 130 11.31 4.40 -4.75
N LYS A 131 10.67 4.44 -3.58
CA LYS A 131 9.97 3.33 -2.94
C LYS A 131 8.46 3.55 -3.11
N PHE A 132 7.78 2.69 -3.86
CA PHE A 132 6.39 2.93 -4.27
C PHE A 132 5.66 1.64 -4.63
N ALA A 133 4.33 1.68 -4.60
CA ALA A 133 3.49 0.52 -4.92
C ALA A 133 3.70 0.02 -6.36
N THR A 134 3.57 -1.30 -6.57
CA THR A 134 3.72 -1.91 -7.89
C THR A 134 2.70 -1.41 -8.93
N VAL A 135 3.06 -1.43 -10.21
CA VAL A 135 2.12 -1.17 -11.31
C VAL A 135 1.12 -2.31 -11.57
N VAL A 136 1.31 -3.48 -10.94
CA VAL A 136 0.57 -4.71 -11.28
C VAL A 136 -0.84 -4.73 -10.70
N GLY A 137 -1.81 -4.89 -11.61
CA GLY A 137 -3.23 -5.10 -11.32
C GLY A 137 -4.01 -3.86 -10.88
N ASN A 138 -5.34 -4.02 -10.82
CA ASN A 138 -6.30 -2.92 -10.61
C ASN A 138 -6.59 -2.61 -9.13
N PHE A 139 -6.04 -3.39 -8.21
CA PHE A 139 -6.17 -3.15 -6.78
C PHE A 139 -5.29 -1.98 -6.32
N ILE A 140 -4.09 -1.85 -6.89
CA ILE A 140 -3.10 -0.90 -6.42
C ILE A 140 -3.58 0.55 -6.38
N PRO A 141 -4.29 1.10 -7.39
CA PRO A 141 -4.75 2.49 -7.31
C PRO A 141 -5.77 2.76 -6.19
N ARG A 142 -6.29 1.72 -5.53
CA ARG A 142 -7.36 1.78 -4.51
C ARG A 142 -7.03 0.96 -3.27
N HIS A 143 -5.74 0.75 -2.99
CA HIS A 143 -5.30 -0.15 -1.92
C HIS A 143 -5.39 0.46 -0.51
N LEU A 144 -5.56 1.79 -0.42
CA LEU A 144 -5.76 2.51 0.84
C LEU A 144 -7.15 2.23 1.41
N SER A 145 -7.27 2.32 2.74
CA SER A 145 -8.51 2.01 3.48
C SER A 145 -9.72 2.82 3.01
N TRP A 146 -9.51 4.08 2.60
CA TRP A 146 -10.58 4.96 2.13
C TRP A 146 -11.19 4.49 0.80
N ASP A 147 -10.39 3.90 -0.09
CA ASP A 147 -10.79 3.50 -1.43
C ASP A 147 -11.00 1.97 -1.58
N ASN A 148 -10.51 1.19 -0.61
CA ASN A 148 -10.69 -0.25 -0.58
C ASN A 148 -12.00 -0.61 0.16
N PRO A 149 -13.02 -1.15 -0.52
CA PRO A 149 -14.28 -1.50 0.15
C PRO A 149 -14.19 -2.77 1.00
N PHE A 150 -13.02 -3.42 1.05
CA PHE A 150 -12.80 -4.66 1.80
C PHE A 150 -11.82 -4.41 2.95
N VAL A 151 -11.98 -5.21 4.00
CA VAL A 151 -11.05 -5.23 5.15
C VAL A 151 -9.64 -5.65 4.73
N ASN A 152 -9.57 -6.47 3.68
CA ASN A 152 -8.39 -7.18 3.23
C ASN A 152 -8.09 -6.89 1.75
N ALA A 153 -6.90 -7.26 1.29
CA ALA A 153 -6.56 -7.22 -0.13
C ALA A 153 -7.23 -8.40 -0.89
N PRO A 154 -7.36 -8.34 -2.22
CA PRO A 154 -7.86 -9.48 -2.99
C PRO A 154 -6.95 -10.70 -2.82
N LEU A 155 -7.50 -11.91 -2.94
CA LEU A 155 -6.80 -13.17 -2.62
C LEU A 155 -5.37 -13.26 -3.17
N VAL A 156 -5.14 -12.88 -4.43
CA VAL A 156 -3.80 -12.95 -5.06
C VAL A 156 -2.74 -12.05 -4.38
N TYR A 157 -3.18 -11.00 -3.68
CA TYR A 157 -2.33 -10.02 -2.99
C TYR A 157 -2.09 -10.34 -1.51
N GLU A 158 -2.73 -11.36 -0.94
CA GLU A 158 -2.60 -11.64 0.50
C GLU A 158 -2.75 -13.10 0.90
N ASN A 159 -3.27 -13.99 0.05
CA ASN A 159 -3.32 -15.41 0.40
C ASN A 159 -1.94 -16.03 0.23
N ILE A 160 -1.41 -16.51 1.35
CA ILE A 160 -0.23 -17.35 1.40
C ILE A 160 -0.43 -18.63 0.60
N ILE A 161 0.62 -19.05 -0.09
CA ILE A 161 0.72 -20.37 -0.73
C ILE A 161 1.79 -21.19 0.00
N ALA A 162 1.85 -22.51 -0.20
CA ALA A 162 2.83 -23.37 0.49
C ALA A 162 4.31 -23.17 0.04
N ILE A 163 4.62 -22.04 -0.58
CA ILE A 163 5.97 -21.70 -1.07
C ILE A 163 6.57 -20.65 -0.14
N SER A 164 7.81 -20.90 0.27
CA SER A 164 8.62 -19.99 1.10
C SER A 164 9.75 -19.38 0.27
N ASP A 165 10.05 -18.11 0.51
CA ASP A 165 11.20 -17.42 -0.07
C ASP A 165 12.54 -17.72 0.64
N LYS A 166 12.52 -18.38 1.81
CA LYS A 166 13.71 -18.62 2.64
C LYS A 166 14.49 -19.88 2.24
N ALA A 167 13.79 -20.92 1.81
CA ALA A 167 14.40 -22.20 1.45
C ALA A 167 13.51 -22.99 0.48
N ALA A 168 14.15 -23.71 -0.44
CA ALA A 168 13.46 -24.69 -1.27
C ALA A 168 13.08 -25.92 -0.43
N PRO A 169 11.91 -26.54 -0.67
CA PRO A 169 11.56 -27.80 -0.04
C PRO A 169 12.60 -28.89 -0.33
N ALA A 170 12.96 -29.68 0.66
CA ALA A 170 13.96 -30.74 0.50
C ALA A 170 13.44 -31.93 -0.35
N SER A 171 12.12 -32.06 -0.50
CA SER A 171 11.46 -33.09 -1.29
C SER A 171 10.01 -32.70 -1.64
N PRO A 172 9.35 -33.38 -2.59
CA PRO A 172 7.91 -33.21 -2.82
C PRO A 172 7.06 -33.51 -1.57
N GLN A 173 7.47 -34.48 -0.74
CA GLN A 173 6.78 -34.79 0.51
C GLN A 173 6.92 -33.67 1.54
N ASP A 174 8.10 -33.04 1.59
CA ASP A 174 8.35 -31.87 2.43
C ASP A 174 7.45 -30.70 1.99
N PHE A 175 7.38 -30.41 0.68
CA PHE A 175 6.48 -29.37 0.14
C PHE A 175 5.01 -29.55 0.54
N VAL A 176 4.51 -30.80 0.53
CA VAL A 176 3.11 -31.09 0.89
C VAL A 176 2.86 -30.97 2.39
N ARG A 177 3.88 -31.18 3.23
CA ARG A 177 3.74 -31.26 4.70
C ARG A 177 4.24 -30.03 5.45
N SER A 178 5.06 -29.20 4.82
CA SER A 178 5.71 -28.06 5.45
C SER A 178 4.74 -26.92 5.74
N PHE A 179 3.60 -26.85 5.05
CA PHE A 179 2.61 -25.82 5.28
C PHE A 179 1.98 -25.94 6.68
N GLU A 180 2.42 -25.05 7.57
CA GLU A 180 1.87 -24.89 8.90
C GLU A 180 1.01 -23.62 8.97
N PRO A 181 -0.32 -23.73 9.12
CA PRO A 181 -1.21 -22.57 9.14
C PRO A 181 -0.88 -21.55 10.24
N ASN A 182 -0.31 -22.00 11.36
CA ASN A 182 0.09 -21.16 12.49
C ASN A 182 1.44 -20.45 12.26
N ALA A 183 2.20 -20.83 11.22
CA ALA A 183 3.48 -20.23 10.85
C ALA A 183 3.37 -19.51 9.49
N LYS A 184 2.22 -18.91 9.19
CA LYS A 184 1.93 -18.33 7.87
C LYS A 184 2.95 -17.32 7.34
N TYR A 185 3.62 -16.58 8.22
CA TYR A 185 4.65 -15.59 7.83
C TYR A 185 5.95 -16.23 7.31
N GLU A 186 6.08 -17.56 7.41
CA GLU A 186 7.14 -18.35 6.76
C GLU A 186 6.89 -18.55 5.27
N PHE A 187 5.66 -18.28 4.80
CA PHE A 187 5.22 -18.47 3.44
C PHE A 187 4.91 -17.14 2.76
N ASN A 188 4.88 -17.16 1.43
CA ASN A 188 4.67 -15.96 0.64
C ASN A 188 3.35 -16.05 -0.13
N PRO A 189 2.66 -14.92 -0.38
CA PRO A 189 1.58 -14.85 -1.36
C PRO A 189 2.15 -14.77 -2.78
N VAL A 190 1.26 -14.75 -3.78
CA VAL A 190 1.67 -14.49 -5.18
C VAL A 190 2.16 -13.06 -5.35
N ILE A 191 1.46 -12.10 -4.75
CA ILE A 191 1.86 -10.69 -4.64
C ILE A 191 1.66 -10.30 -3.16
N TRP A 192 2.61 -9.60 -2.54
CA TRP A 192 2.51 -9.19 -1.14
C TRP A 192 1.98 -7.76 -1.03
N GLY A 193 0.67 -7.63 -0.89
CA GLY A 193 -0.02 -6.34 -0.82
C GLY A 193 0.37 -5.42 -1.98
N PRO A 194 0.61 -4.11 -1.75
CA PRO A 194 1.06 -3.22 -2.79
C PRO A 194 2.53 -3.39 -3.20
N SER A 195 3.32 -4.22 -2.50
CA SER A 195 4.76 -4.41 -2.71
C SER A 195 5.50 -3.09 -2.93
N TYR A 196 5.75 -2.33 -1.86
CA TYR A 196 6.44 -1.03 -1.91
C TYR A 196 7.95 -1.16 -2.13
N ALA A 197 8.39 -2.06 -3.01
CA ALA A 197 9.79 -2.24 -3.34
C ALA A 197 10.38 -0.96 -3.95
N SER A 198 11.69 -0.77 -3.78
CA SER A 198 12.44 0.36 -4.33
C SER A 198 12.74 0.15 -5.81
N GLY A 199 12.69 1.20 -6.63
CA GLY A 199 13.03 1.06 -8.04
C GLY A 199 12.65 2.25 -8.91
N ILE A 200 12.41 1.95 -10.19
CA ILE A 200 12.13 2.92 -11.25
C ILE A 200 10.93 2.41 -12.05
N SER A 201 10.03 3.31 -12.44
CA SER A 201 8.94 2.99 -13.36
C SER A 201 8.76 4.05 -14.44
N VAL A 202 8.26 3.60 -15.58
CA VAL A 202 7.74 4.45 -16.65
C VAL A 202 6.27 4.13 -16.87
N SER A 203 5.46 5.15 -17.13
CA SER A 203 4.04 4.95 -17.41
C SER A 203 3.50 6.05 -18.31
N GLY A 204 2.32 5.83 -18.87
CA GLY A 204 1.64 6.84 -19.66
C GLY A 204 0.30 6.38 -20.18
N ARG A 205 -0.41 7.32 -20.81
CA ARG A 205 -1.70 7.04 -21.47
C ARG A 205 -1.70 7.62 -22.89
N LEU A 206 -2.13 6.79 -23.84
CA LEU A 206 -2.30 7.15 -25.25
C LEU A 206 -3.74 6.83 -25.66
N GLY A 207 -4.58 7.87 -25.68
CA GLY A 207 -6.01 7.74 -26.01
C GLY A 207 -6.76 6.85 -25.02
N ARG A 208 -7.09 5.62 -25.46
CA ARG A 208 -7.82 4.60 -24.67
C ARG A 208 -6.90 3.56 -24.03
N PHE A 209 -5.60 3.62 -24.28
CA PHE A 209 -4.63 2.67 -23.75
C PHE A 209 -3.78 3.32 -22.67
N ASP A 210 -3.59 2.61 -21.56
CA ASP A 210 -2.62 2.93 -20.52
C ASP A 210 -1.52 1.86 -20.48
N TYR A 211 -0.29 2.28 -20.21
CA TYR A 211 0.84 1.37 -20.07
C TYR A 211 1.67 1.77 -18.86
N ALA A 212 2.30 0.78 -18.24
CA ALA A 212 3.30 0.98 -17.22
C ALA A 212 4.30 -0.17 -17.24
N ALA A 213 5.56 0.14 -16.95
CA ALA A 213 6.62 -0.83 -16.73
C ALA A 213 7.50 -0.36 -15.57
N GLU A 214 7.99 -1.28 -14.76
CA GLU A 214 8.86 -0.98 -13.63
C GLU A 214 9.95 -2.02 -13.47
N MET A 215 11.07 -1.58 -12.90
CA MET A 215 12.13 -2.41 -12.36
C MET A 215 12.19 -2.14 -10.85
N LYS A 216 12.18 -3.20 -10.05
CA LYS A 216 12.21 -3.13 -8.58
C LYS A 216 13.36 -3.97 -8.03
N ASN A 217 13.85 -3.64 -6.83
CA ASN A 217 14.88 -4.43 -6.15
C ASN A 217 14.42 -5.83 -5.71
N SER A 218 13.13 -6.00 -5.48
CA SER A 218 12.57 -7.24 -4.93
C SER A 218 11.35 -7.69 -5.73
N ALA A 219 11.10 -9.00 -5.75
CA ALA A 219 9.95 -9.58 -6.44
C ALA A 219 8.62 -9.22 -5.77
N LEU A 220 7.52 -9.31 -6.51
CA LEU A 220 6.19 -8.99 -5.99
C LEU A 220 5.75 -9.88 -4.84
N SER A 221 6.24 -11.12 -4.76
CA SER A 221 5.99 -12.04 -3.66
C SER A 221 6.84 -11.77 -2.43
N SER A 222 7.79 -10.82 -2.48
CA SER A 222 8.71 -10.57 -1.38
C SER A 222 8.01 -9.92 -0.19
N ARG A 223 8.45 -10.31 1.00
CA ARG A 223 7.98 -9.78 2.28
C ARG A 223 8.38 -8.31 2.51
N PRO A 224 7.65 -7.54 3.35
CA PRO A 224 7.92 -6.12 3.60
C PRO A 224 9.34 -5.80 4.02
N GLU A 225 10.00 -6.70 4.75
CA GLU A 225 11.38 -6.55 5.22
C GLU A 225 12.41 -6.51 4.09
N SER A 226 12.04 -6.96 2.88
CA SER A 226 12.95 -7.02 1.72
C SER A 226 12.75 -5.85 0.75
N TRP A 227 11.85 -4.90 1.02
CA TRP A 227 11.49 -3.86 0.04
C TRP A 227 12.44 -2.66 0.00
N ASN A 228 13.24 -2.47 1.05
CA ASN A 228 14.23 -1.40 1.08
C ASN A 228 15.43 -1.75 0.20
N ALA A 229 15.90 -0.79 -0.60
CA ALA A 229 17.07 -0.97 -1.46
C ALA A 229 18.34 -1.36 -0.69
N THR A 230 18.42 -1.09 0.61
CA THR A 230 19.55 -1.46 1.46
C THR A 230 19.53 -2.92 1.94
N GLU A 231 18.41 -3.62 1.79
CA GLU A 231 18.23 -4.99 2.29
C GLU A 231 18.52 -6.06 1.23
N THR A 232 18.20 -5.77 -0.03
CA THR A 232 18.33 -6.70 -1.17
C THR A 232 19.02 -6.10 -2.40
N ASP A 233 19.56 -4.87 -2.28
CA ASP A 233 20.22 -4.13 -3.36
C ASP A 233 19.48 -4.16 -4.71
N PHE A 234 20.14 -4.47 -5.82
CA PHE A 234 19.53 -4.61 -7.16
C PHE A 234 20.20 -5.75 -7.96
N ASP A 235 20.86 -6.70 -7.30
CA ASP A 235 21.55 -7.83 -7.93
C ASP A 235 20.55 -8.83 -8.57
N HIS A 236 19.35 -8.92 -8.00
CA HIS A 236 18.26 -9.78 -8.48
C HIS A 236 16.95 -8.99 -8.67
N PRO A 237 16.91 -8.03 -9.61
CA PRO A 237 15.77 -7.15 -9.76
C PRO A 237 14.55 -7.91 -10.30
N SER A 238 13.37 -7.38 -10.02
CA SER A 238 12.13 -7.80 -10.68
C SER A 238 11.69 -6.79 -11.74
N PHE A 239 11.05 -7.29 -12.78
CA PHE A 239 10.50 -6.49 -13.88
C PHE A 239 9.01 -6.73 -13.97
N ASN A 240 8.23 -5.67 -13.90
CA ASN A 240 6.78 -5.74 -13.95
C ASN A 240 6.23 -4.84 -15.04
N ALA A 241 5.18 -5.29 -15.70
CA ALA A 241 4.53 -4.53 -16.76
C ALA A 241 3.02 -4.64 -16.67
N ARG A 242 2.34 -3.60 -17.13
CA ARG A 242 0.89 -3.52 -17.23
C ARG A 242 0.50 -2.82 -18.53
N LEU A 243 -0.50 -3.39 -19.20
CA LEU A 243 -1.21 -2.79 -20.32
C LEU A 243 -2.70 -2.72 -19.97
N GLY A 244 -3.30 -1.56 -20.17
CA GLY A 244 -4.71 -1.30 -19.93
C GLY A 244 -5.41 -0.79 -21.18
N PHE A 245 -6.67 -1.19 -21.35
CA PHE A 245 -7.57 -0.69 -22.38
C PHE A 245 -8.89 -0.25 -21.76
N ARG A 246 -9.19 1.04 -21.91
CA ARG A 246 -10.36 1.71 -21.35
C ARG A 246 -11.19 2.32 -22.49
N PRO A 247 -12.08 1.54 -23.12
CA PRO A 247 -12.86 2.03 -24.26
C PRO A 247 -13.84 3.15 -23.88
N ASN A 248 -14.32 3.15 -22.64
CA ASN A 248 -15.16 4.18 -22.04
C ASN A 248 -14.98 4.19 -20.51
N GLN A 249 -15.84 4.91 -19.78
CA GLN A 249 -15.76 5.04 -18.31
C GLN A 249 -16.21 3.78 -17.55
N ILE A 250 -16.98 2.90 -18.18
CA ILE A 250 -17.57 1.72 -17.55
C ILE A 250 -16.61 0.53 -17.60
N TRP A 251 -15.87 0.39 -18.70
CA TRP A 251 -15.03 -0.77 -18.96
C TRP A 251 -13.55 -0.47 -18.80
N ASN A 252 -12.85 -1.36 -18.09
CA ASN A 252 -11.39 -1.33 -17.93
C ASN A 252 -10.85 -2.76 -18.02
N PHE A 253 -10.17 -3.06 -19.12
CA PHE A 253 -9.49 -4.34 -19.33
C PHE A 253 -8.00 -4.15 -19.08
N GLY A 254 -7.37 -5.09 -18.38
CA GLY A 254 -5.95 -5.00 -18.04
C GLY A 254 -5.26 -6.35 -18.18
N PHE A 255 -4.03 -6.32 -18.64
CA PHE A 255 -3.07 -7.41 -18.58
C PHE A 255 -1.89 -6.94 -17.73
N SER A 256 -1.39 -7.80 -16.85
CA SER A 256 -0.19 -7.54 -16.07
C SER A 256 0.70 -8.76 -16.05
N ALA A 257 2.01 -8.54 -16.08
CA ALA A 257 3.03 -9.58 -16.03
C ALA A 257 4.15 -9.14 -15.08
N SER A 258 4.80 -10.11 -14.45
CA SER A 258 5.91 -9.91 -13.51
C SER A 258 6.91 -11.04 -13.70
N ASP A 259 8.19 -10.71 -13.65
CA ASP A 259 9.32 -11.64 -13.64
C ASP A 259 10.31 -11.20 -12.56
N GLY A 260 10.79 -12.11 -11.73
CA GLY A 260 11.67 -11.80 -10.61
C GLY A 260 12.03 -13.00 -9.78
N ALA A 261 13.10 -12.89 -8.99
CA ALA A 261 13.58 -13.96 -8.13
C ALA A 261 12.57 -14.24 -7.01
N TYR A 262 12.09 -15.49 -6.94
CA TYR A 262 11.16 -15.89 -5.87
C TYR A 262 11.88 -16.09 -4.53
N PHE A 263 13.04 -16.73 -4.57
CA PHE A 263 13.85 -16.94 -3.37
C PHE A 263 14.59 -15.65 -3.01
N ARG A 264 14.65 -15.38 -1.70
CA ARG A 264 15.46 -14.29 -1.17
C ARG A 264 16.95 -14.60 -1.42
N PRO A 265 17.75 -13.63 -1.92
CA PRO A 265 19.19 -13.76 -2.01
C PRO A 265 19.87 -13.96 -0.65
#